data_AF-A0A538P3C3-F1
#
_entry.id   AF-A0A538P3C3-F1
#
_cell.length_a   1.000
_cell.length_b   1.000
_cell.length_c   1.000
_cell.angle_alpha   90.00
_cell.angle_beta   90.00
_cell.angle_gamma   90.00
#
_symmetry.space_group_name_H-M   'P 1'
#
loop_
_entity.id
_entity.type
_entity.pdbx_description
1 polymer ?
#
loop_
_entity_poly.entity_id
_entity_poly.type
_entity_poly.pdbx_seq_one_letter_code
_entity_poly.pdbx_strand_id
1 'polypeptide(L)'
;MTDYFMKRFFILFLTISAGVSSACANLGDGSDRIDDSYGNLIERHLLDDGTVSVLYHKDRYLYFVMFAEGRSVLEKYSHVKGTDLSEKEIAKFLKANAGGATWMPDEKSKERGFKRSDHKAEATYGKVDDRPTLTVREAGRQKL
;
A
#
# COMPACT_ATOMS: atom_id res chain seq x y z
N MET A 1 42.63 32.07 16.05
CA MET A 1 41.48 32.98 16.26
C MET A 1 40.24 32.11 16.16
N THR A 2 39.65 31.82 17.32
CA THR A 2 38.34 31.20 17.59
C THR A 2 37.96 29.87 16.91
N ASP A 3 38.23 28.80 17.67
CA ASP A 3 37.37 27.62 17.91
C ASP A 3 35.86 27.91 17.84
N TYR A 4 35.04 27.01 17.27
CA TYR A 4 33.66 26.71 17.70
C TYR A 4 33.14 25.39 17.07
N PHE A 5 33.45 24.28 17.74
CA PHE A 5 32.49 23.36 18.36
C PHE A 5 31.15 23.09 17.64
N MET A 6 31.00 21.85 17.14
CA MET A 6 29.77 21.04 17.08
C MET A 6 28.42 21.76 16.80
N LYS A 7 27.93 21.71 15.55
CA LYS A 7 26.48 21.69 15.31
C LYS A 7 25.97 20.25 15.51
N ARG A 8 25.62 19.97 16.77
CA ARG A 8 24.81 18.83 17.20
C ARG A 8 23.51 18.83 16.41
N PHE A 9 23.43 18.03 15.34
CA PHE A 9 22.17 17.73 14.67
C PHE A 9 21.28 16.96 15.66
N PHE A 10 20.29 17.65 16.22
CA PHE A 10 19.23 17.01 16.98
C PHE A 10 18.37 16.20 16.00
N ILE A 11 18.71 14.93 15.82
CA ILE A 11 17.78 13.95 15.26
C ILE A 11 16.75 13.68 16.36
N LEU A 12 15.56 14.26 16.21
CA LEU A 12 14.43 13.98 17.08
C LEU A 12 14.00 12.53 16.81
N PHE A 13 14.34 11.60 17.71
CA PHE A 13 13.68 10.29 17.73
C PHE A 13 12.26 10.52 18.22
N LEU A 14 11.29 10.48 17.30
CA LEU A 14 9.89 10.45 17.69
C LEU A 14 9.61 9.12 18.38
N THR A 15 9.14 9.22 19.61
CA THR A 15 8.79 8.13 20.51
C THR A 15 7.83 7.15 19.83
N ILE A 16 8.22 5.88 19.75
CA ILE A 16 7.37 4.80 19.26
C ILE A 16 6.27 4.58 20.30
N SER A 17 5.08 5.13 20.06
CA SER A 17 3.88 4.72 20.78
C SER A 17 3.42 3.39 20.19
N ALA A 18 3.62 2.31 20.96
CA ALA A 18 3.06 1.00 20.70
C ALA A 18 1.53 1.04 20.84
N GLY A 19 0.84 1.28 19.73
CA GLY A 19 -0.58 0.97 19.58
C GLY A 19 -0.72 -0.38 18.88
N VAL A 20 -1.07 -1.42 19.63
CA VAL A 20 -1.50 -2.71 19.07
C VAL A 20 -2.89 -2.54 18.46
N SER A 21 -2.91 -2.12 17.21
CA SER A 21 -3.91 -2.52 16.22
C SER A 21 -3.19 -2.54 14.88
N SER A 22 -2.74 -3.72 14.45
CA SER A 22 -2.29 -3.94 13.06
C SER A 22 -3.51 -3.92 12.12
N ALA A 23 -4.31 -2.87 12.17
CA ALA A 23 -5.26 -2.56 11.12
C ALA A 23 -4.42 -2.14 9.91
N CYS A 24 -4.35 -2.99 8.91
CA CYS A 24 -3.96 -2.51 7.59
C CYS A 24 -5.05 -1.54 7.13
N ALA A 25 -4.65 -0.50 6.40
CA ALA A 25 -5.60 0.29 5.65
C ALA A 25 -6.27 -0.55 4.56
N ASN A 26 -7.39 -0.05 4.10
CA ASN A 26 -8.28 -0.69 3.15
C ASN A 26 -8.45 0.21 1.92
N LEU A 27 -8.65 -0.42 0.76
CA LEU A 27 -9.11 0.25 -0.45
C LEU A 27 -10.33 1.13 -0.14
N GLY A 28 -10.25 2.40 -0.56
CA GLY A 28 -11.23 3.44 -0.27
C GLY A 28 -10.94 4.31 0.96
N ASP A 29 -9.98 3.92 1.81
CA ASP A 29 -9.54 4.76 2.94
C ASP A 29 -8.87 6.06 2.45
N GLY A 30 -9.01 7.12 3.24
CA GLY A 30 -8.36 8.41 2.97
C GLY A 30 -6.89 8.42 3.37
N SER A 31 -6.16 9.48 2.98
CA SER A 31 -4.73 9.63 3.26
C SER A 31 -4.40 9.49 4.74
N ASP A 32 -5.18 10.11 5.62
CA ASP A 32 -4.88 10.14 7.06
C ASP A 32 -4.87 8.72 7.65
N ARG A 33 -5.84 7.88 7.27
CA ARG A 33 -5.91 6.49 7.72
C ARG A 33 -4.82 5.61 7.11
N ILE A 34 -4.45 5.88 5.86
CA ILE A 34 -3.34 5.19 5.18
C ILE A 34 -2.01 5.55 5.83
N ASP A 35 -1.80 6.84 6.10
CA ASP A 35 -0.61 7.39 6.77
C ASP A 35 -0.47 6.80 8.17
N ASP A 36 -1.55 6.76 8.96
CA ASP A 36 -1.55 6.11 10.28
C ASP A 36 -1.21 4.61 10.21
N SER A 37 -1.61 3.95 9.12
CA SER A 37 -1.42 2.51 8.94
C SER A 37 -0.01 2.15 8.46
N TYR A 38 0.57 2.93 7.56
CA TYR A 38 1.84 2.60 6.89
C TYR A 38 3.01 3.48 7.35
N GLY A 39 2.74 4.72 7.78
CA GLY A 39 3.58 5.56 8.65
C GLY A 39 4.84 6.16 8.05
N ASN A 40 5.53 5.46 7.16
CA ASN A 40 6.82 5.87 6.64
C ASN A 40 6.74 6.11 5.13
N LEU A 41 6.44 7.37 4.79
CA LEU A 41 6.34 7.86 3.42
C LEU A 41 7.74 7.99 2.82
N ILE A 42 7.94 7.35 1.66
CA ILE A 42 9.18 7.38 0.89
C ILE A 42 9.07 8.43 -0.22
N GLU A 43 8.00 8.37 -1.00
CA GLU A 43 7.76 9.23 -2.16
C GLU A 43 6.28 9.61 -2.27
N ARG A 44 6.01 10.80 -2.80
CA ARG A 44 4.66 11.30 -3.10
C ARG A 44 4.69 12.14 -4.37
N HIS A 45 3.82 11.81 -5.32
CA HIS A 45 3.69 12.53 -6.58
C HIS A 45 2.23 12.91 -6.84
N LEU A 46 2.00 14.17 -7.20
CA LEU A 46 0.74 14.62 -7.82
C LEU A 46 0.87 14.43 -9.33
N LEU A 47 -0.06 13.69 -9.92
CA LEU A 47 -0.12 13.45 -11.37
C LEU A 47 -1.00 14.50 -12.05
N ASP A 48 -0.81 14.67 -13.35
CA ASP A 48 -1.48 15.71 -14.16
C ASP A 48 -3.01 15.54 -14.18
N ASP A 49 -3.51 14.32 -13.97
CA ASP A 49 -4.95 14.00 -13.88
C ASP A 49 -5.54 14.28 -12.49
N GLY A 50 -4.75 14.83 -11.56
CA GLY A 50 -5.15 15.13 -10.20
C GLY A 50 -5.10 13.94 -9.24
N THR A 51 -4.70 12.75 -9.70
CA THR A 51 -4.43 11.62 -8.81
C THR A 51 -3.11 11.80 -8.07
N VAL A 52 -2.99 11.17 -6.90
CA VAL A 52 -1.77 11.22 -6.09
C VAL A 52 -1.24 9.81 -5.89
N SER A 53 0.00 9.56 -6.27
CA SER A 53 0.69 8.32 -5.91
C SER A 53 1.56 8.53 -4.68
N VAL A 54 1.56 7.54 -3.79
CA VAL A 54 2.39 7.55 -2.58
C VAL A 54 3.01 6.18 -2.39
N LEU A 55 4.31 6.15 -2.09
CA LEU A 55 5.03 4.95 -1.73
C LEU A 55 5.39 5.00 -0.25
N TYR A 56 5.01 3.98 0.50
CA TYR A 56 5.37 3.79 1.89
C TYR A 56 6.25 2.55 2.08
N HIS A 57 7.04 2.56 3.15
CA HIS A 57 7.87 1.45 3.57
C HIS A 57 7.64 1.08 5.03
N LYS A 58 7.07 -0.10 5.30
CA LYS A 58 6.87 -0.58 6.67
C LYS A 58 7.32 -2.03 6.79
N ASP A 59 8.16 -2.27 7.79
CA ASP A 59 8.79 -3.56 8.07
C ASP A 59 9.53 -4.15 6.84
N ARG A 60 8.97 -5.19 6.23
CA ARG A 60 9.54 -5.86 5.05
C ARG A 60 8.83 -5.50 3.75
N TYR A 61 7.85 -4.60 3.79
CA TYR A 61 6.96 -4.33 2.66
C TYR A 61 7.08 -2.91 2.13
N LEU A 62 6.85 -2.81 0.82
CA LEU A 62 6.51 -1.58 0.12
C LEU A 62 5.00 -1.55 -0.10
N TYR A 63 4.40 -0.40 0.18
CA TYR A 63 2.99 -0.10 -0.05
C TYR A 63 2.91 1.05 -1.03
N PHE A 64 2.46 0.79 -2.25
CA PHE A 64 2.18 1.85 -3.21
C PHE A 64 0.68 2.09 -3.21
N VAL A 65 0.25 3.33 -3.03
CA VAL A 65 -1.16 3.71 -2.98
C VAL A 65 -1.40 4.82 -3.98
N MET A 66 -2.43 4.66 -4.82
CA MET A 66 -2.96 5.75 -5.62
C MET A 66 -4.25 6.26 -5.03
N PHE A 67 -4.33 7.57 -4.90
CA PHE A 67 -5.50 8.29 -4.44
C PHE A 67 -6.16 9.02 -5.60
N ALA A 68 -7.48 8.91 -5.69
CA ALA A 68 -8.31 9.79 -6.49
C ALA A 68 -9.40 10.38 -5.57
N GLU A 69 -9.67 11.68 -5.70
CA GLU A 69 -10.67 12.37 -4.86
C GLU A 69 -10.45 12.13 -3.35
N GLY A 70 -9.18 12.08 -2.92
CA GLY A 70 -8.81 11.90 -1.51
C GLY A 70 -9.00 10.49 -0.95
N ARG A 71 -9.30 9.48 -1.77
CA ARG A 71 -9.48 8.08 -1.34
C ARG A 71 -8.58 7.14 -2.13
N SER A 72 -8.11 6.08 -1.47
CA SER A 72 -7.32 5.02 -2.11
C SER A 72 -8.17 4.28 -3.15
N VAL A 73 -7.69 4.22 -4.40
CA VAL A 73 -8.36 3.56 -5.53
C VAL A 73 -7.56 2.39 -6.09
N LEU A 74 -6.27 2.33 -5.76
CA LEU A 74 -5.37 1.24 -6.09
C LEU A 74 -4.29 1.13 -5.02
N GLU A 75 -4.01 -0.09 -4.60
CA GLU A 75 -2.95 -0.42 -3.64
C GLU A 75 -2.09 -1.56 -4.18
N LYS A 76 -0.77 -1.43 -4.08
CA LYS A 76 0.18 -2.50 -4.40
C LYS A 76 1.00 -2.85 -3.17
N TYR A 77 1.21 -4.15 -2.98
CA TYR A 77 2.00 -4.69 -1.89
C TYR A 77 3.10 -5.59 -2.44
N SER A 78 4.33 -5.38 -1.99
CA SER A 78 5.47 -6.21 -2.36
C SER A 78 6.51 -6.23 -1.24
N HIS A 79 7.40 -7.21 -1.25
CA HIS A 79 8.57 -7.18 -0.37
C HIS A 79 9.60 -6.17 -0.87
N VAL A 80 10.25 -5.46 0.06
CA VAL A 80 11.39 -4.56 -0.23
C VAL A 80 12.51 -5.31 -0.96
N LYS A 81 12.79 -6.54 -0.56
CA LYS A 81 13.80 -7.41 -1.18
C LYS A 81 13.40 -8.03 -2.52
N GLY A 82 12.15 -7.85 -2.95
CA GLY A 82 11.64 -8.42 -4.21
C GLY A 82 11.39 -9.93 -4.18
N THR A 83 11.41 -10.54 -3.00
CA THR A 83 11.02 -11.94 -2.80
C THR A 83 9.50 -12.08 -2.89
N ASP A 84 9.02 -13.27 -3.26
CA ASP A 84 7.59 -13.58 -3.32
C ASP A 84 6.87 -13.31 -1.99
N LEU A 85 5.60 -12.90 -2.10
CA LEU A 85 4.67 -12.89 -0.98
C LEU A 85 4.19 -14.33 -0.74
N SER A 86 4.19 -14.75 0.52
CA SER A 86 3.56 -16.00 0.92
C SER A 86 2.04 -15.94 0.80
N GLU A 87 1.41 -17.10 0.72
CA GLU A 87 -0.06 -17.25 0.75
C GLU A 87 -0.71 -16.52 1.94
N LYS A 88 -0.07 -16.59 3.11
CA LYS A 88 -0.54 -15.92 4.32
C LYS A 88 -0.50 -14.39 4.20
N GLU A 89 0.51 -13.85 3.53
CA GLU A 89 0.64 -12.41 3.31
C GLU A 89 -0.37 -11.92 2.28
N ILE A 90 -0.53 -12.65 1.17
CA ILE A 90 -1.57 -12.35 0.17
C ILE A 90 -2.95 -12.36 0.83
N ALA A 91 -3.27 -13.40 1.61
CA ALA A 91 -4.54 -13.49 2.33
C ALA A 91 -4.73 -12.35 3.35
N LYS A 92 -3.66 -11.91 4.04
CA LYS A 92 -3.70 -10.77 4.96
C LYS A 92 -4.10 -9.48 4.23
N PHE A 93 -3.45 -9.18 3.10
CA PHE A 93 -3.74 -7.97 2.33
C PHE A 93 -5.11 -8.01 1.69
N LEU A 94 -5.53 -9.15 1.13
CA LEU A 94 -6.90 -9.33 0.65
C LEU A 94 -7.91 -9.11 1.78
N LYS A 95 -7.69 -9.69 2.97
CA LYS A 95 -8.59 -9.51 4.12
C LYS A 95 -8.73 -8.04 4.54
N ALA A 96 -7.65 -7.26 4.49
CA ALA A 96 -7.72 -5.82 4.75
C ALA A 96 -8.66 -5.15 3.71
N ASN A 97 -8.40 -5.38 2.43
CA ASN A 97 -9.17 -4.78 1.32
C ASN A 97 -10.56 -5.38 1.06
N ALA A 98 -11.05 -6.22 1.98
CA ALA A 98 -12.31 -6.92 1.84
C ALA A 98 -13.52 -5.97 1.89
N GLY A 99 -13.44 -4.84 2.60
CA GLY A 99 -14.56 -3.89 2.67
C GLY A 99 -15.88 -4.50 3.14
N GLY A 100 -15.83 -5.56 3.96
CA GLY A 100 -17.00 -6.33 4.41
C GLY A 100 -17.46 -7.45 3.46
N ALA A 101 -16.85 -7.58 2.28
CA ALA A 101 -17.11 -8.63 1.31
C ALA A 101 -16.07 -9.77 1.38
N THR A 102 -16.18 -10.76 0.51
CA THR A 102 -15.26 -11.90 0.41
C THR A 102 -14.50 -11.86 -0.91
N TRP A 103 -13.28 -12.42 -0.92
CA TRP A 103 -12.50 -12.59 -2.14
C TRP A 103 -12.70 -13.98 -2.72
N MET A 104 -12.88 -14.05 -4.02
CA MET A 104 -13.03 -15.27 -4.79
C MET A 104 -11.92 -15.35 -5.84
N PRO A 105 -11.39 -16.54 -6.16
CA PRO A 105 -10.47 -16.70 -7.28
C PRO A 105 -11.12 -16.22 -8.59
N ASP A 106 -10.33 -15.56 -9.45
CA ASP A 106 -10.74 -15.22 -10.81
C ASP A 106 -10.05 -16.15 -11.81
N GLU A 107 -10.73 -17.25 -12.15
CA GLU A 107 -10.22 -18.26 -13.10
C GLU A 107 -10.00 -17.72 -14.51
N LYS A 108 -10.56 -16.55 -14.84
CA LYS A 108 -10.40 -15.90 -16.15
C LYS A 108 -9.12 -15.06 -16.24
N SER A 109 -8.43 -14.82 -15.13
CA SER A 109 -7.20 -14.03 -15.10
C SER A 109 -6.02 -14.85 -15.63
N LYS A 110 -5.16 -14.21 -16.43
CA LYS A 110 -3.91 -14.83 -16.93
C LYS A 110 -2.87 -15.00 -15.81
N GLU A 111 -2.90 -14.09 -14.85
CA GLU A 111 -2.15 -14.17 -13.60
C GLU A 111 -3.05 -14.71 -12.50
N ARG A 112 -2.49 -14.92 -11.31
CA ARG A 112 -3.29 -15.28 -10.15
C ARG A 112 -4.22 -14.12 -9.76
N GLY A 113 -5.48 -14.22 -10.18
CA GLY A 113 -6.48 -13.18 -10.01
C GLY A 113 -7.49 -13.48 -8.90
N PHE A 114 -8.08 -12.43 -8.35
CA PHE A 114 -9.15 -12.47 -7.38
C PHE A 114 -10.19 -11.39 -7.71
N LYS A 115 -11.46 -11.71 -7.45
CA LYS A 115 -12.57 -10.77 -7.52
C LYS A 115 -13.26 -10.70 -6.18
N ARG A 116 -13.63 -9.50 -5.79
CA ARG A 116 -14.43 -9.30 -4.59
C ARG A 116 -15.89 -9.65 -4.90
N SER A 117 -16.59 -10.27 -3.95
CA SER A 117 -17.95 -10.79 -4.15
C SER A 117 -19.01 -9.71 -4.37
N ASP A 118 -18.72 -8.46 -4.00
CA ASP A 118 -19.53 -7.28 -4.32
C ASP A 118 -19.25 -6.70 -5.71
N HIS A 119 -18.30 -7.28 -6.46
CA HIS A 119 -17.81 -6.84 -7.76
C HIS A 119 -17.27 -5.40 -7.81
N LYS A 120 -16.95 -4.79 -6.66
CA LYS A 120 -16.43 -3.42 -6.59
C LYS A 120 -14.90 -3.35 -6.53
N ALA A 121 -14.22 -4.49 -6.37
CA ALA A 121 -12.78 -4.56 -6.39
C ALA A 121 -12.27 -5.86 -7.00
N GLU A 122 -11.06 -5.80 -7.52
CA GLU A 122 -10.32 -6.95 -8.03
C GLU A 122 -8.87 -6.88 -7.57
N ALA A 123 -8.19 -8.04 -7.58
CA ALA A 123 -6.78 -8.13 -7.26
C ALA A 123 -6.05 -9.09 -8.18
N THR A 124 -4.79 -8.82 -8.47
CA THR A 124 -3.90 -9.72 -9.21
C THR A 124 -2.56 -9.84 -8.50
N TYR A 125 -2.05 -11.06 -8.43
CA TYR A 125 -0.69 -11.33 -7.99
C TYR A 125 0.16 -11.72 -9.20
N GLY A 126 1.15 -10.88 -9.51
CA GLY A 126 1.98 -10.97 -10.70
C GLY A 126 3.25 -10.13 -10.55
N LYS A 127 4.02 -10.00 -11.64
CA LYS A 127 5.23 -9.18 -11.64
C LYS A 127 4.89 -7.76 -12.09
N VAL A 128 5.31 -6.77 -11.30
CA VAL A 128 5.31 -5.34 -11.66
C VAL A 128 6.76 -4.90 -11.58
N ASP A 129 7.34 -4.45 -12.69
CA ASP A 129 8.75 -4.07 -12.79
C ASP A 129 9.70 -5.14 -12.22
N ASP A 130 9.49 -6.39 -12.67
CA ASP A 130 10.17 -7.61 -12.22
C ASP A 130 10.02 -7.98 -10.73
N ARG A 131 9.19 -7.24 -9.99
CA ARG A 131 8.90 -7.49 -8.57
C ARG A 131 7.58 -8.23 -8.38
N PRO A 132 7.55 -9.38 -7.70
CA PRO A 132 6.30 -10.02 -7.29
C PRO A 132 5.47 -9.09 -6.41
N THR A 133 4.26 -8.79 -6.87
CA THR A 133 3.43 -7.71 -6.34
C THR A 133 1.97 -8.13 -6.36
N LEU A 134 1.29 -7.97 -5.22
CA LEU A 134 -0.17 -8.02 -5.17
C LEU A 134 -0.71 -6.63 -5.47
N THR A 135 -1.47 -6.50 -6.56
CA THR A 135 -2.18 -5.26 -6.91
C THR A 135 -3.66 -5.45 -6.57
N VAL A 136 -4.24 -4.53 -5.80
CA VAL A 136 -5.67 -4.45 -5.47
C VAL A 136 -6.21 -3.13 -6.00
N ARG A 137 -7.36 -3.14 -6.69
CA ARG A 137 -7.95 -1.91 -7.25
C ARG A 137 -9.47 -1.95 -7.27
N GLU A 138 -10.08 -0.78 -7.36
CA GLU A 138 -11.52 -0.67 -7.62
C GLU A 138 -11.86 -1.26 -9.00
N ALA A 139 -12.96 -1.98 -9.09
CA ALA A 139 -13.47 -2.52 -10.33
C ALA A 139 -14.24 -1.44 -11.09
N GLY A 140 -14.02 -1.33 -12.41
CA GLY A 140 -14.76 -0.41 -13.28
C GLY A 140 -14.07 0.93 -13.57
N ARG A 141 -12.96 1.28 -12.91
CA ARG A 141 -12.05 2.33 -13.40
C ARG A 141 -11.07 1.70 -14.39
N GLN A 142 -11.06 2.18 -15.64
CA GLN A 142 -10.05 1.78 -16.63
C GLN A 142 -8.64 2.10 -16.09
N LYS A 143 -7.66 1.30 -16.52
CA LYS A 143 -6.24 1.38 -16.14
C LYS A 143 -5.79 2.85 -15.96
N LEU A 144 -5.54 3.23 -14.71
CA LEU A 144 -4.68 4.35 -14.38
C LEU A 144 -3.23 3.98 -14.73
#